data_AF-A0A6N6P6E4-F1
#
_entry.id   AF-A0A6N6P6E4-F1
#
_cell.length_a   1.000
_cell.length_b   1.000
_cell.length_c   1.000
_cell.angle_alpha   90.00
_cell.angle_beta   90.00
_cell.angle_gamma   90.00
#
_symmetry.space_group_name_H-M   'P 1'
#
loop_
_entity.id
_entity.type
_entity.pdbx_description
1 polymer ?
#
loop_
_entity_poly.entity_id
_entity_poly.type
_entity_poly.pdbx_seq_one_letter_code
_entity_poly.pdbx_strand_id
1 'polypeptide(L)'
;MSLPMIRAFLLTVTIIFCAFISLIAMGLIIDRFHLAKRLPAKMPGHAAILDVAGAFSIYARDWKAVVAAILISMPLNAFIFGTAIFAAFAFVGNPGAAAMTSVIPIVNTISSLPISLAGIGVREGLFSVMLNSLYGTPVDLAVLISIAGFALSVGWGLIGGIIYMTYKPADGGSVSIGEMEAQVGAVGHQIEADEDASSDRA
;
A
#
# COMPACT_ATOMS: atom_id res chain seq x y z
N MET A 1 -7.26 -20.98 -29.32
CA MET A 1 -7.40 -21.77 -28.08
C MET A 1 -7.31 -20.89 -26.81
N SER A 2 -7.65 -19.58 -26.88
CA SER A 2 -7.40 -18.58 -25.82
C SER A 2 -8.65 -18.10 -25.05
N LEU A 3 -9.85 -18.42 -25.52
CA LEU A 3 -11.11 -17.99 -24.88
C LEU A 3 -11.34 -18.48 -23.44
N PRO A 4 -11.03 -19.75 -23.05
CA PRO A 4 -11.32 -20.20 -21.68
C PRO A 4 -10.38 -19.57 -20.65
N MET A 5 -9.11 -19.34 -21.03
CA MET A 5 -8.11 -18.72 -20.15
C MET A 5 -8.40 -17.24 -19.90
N ILE A 6 -8.83 -16.50 -20.93
CA ILE A 6 -9.24 -15.10 -20.80
C ILE A 6 -10.48 -14.98 -19.90
N ARG A 7 -11.46 -15.87 -20.05
CA ARG A 7 -12.65 -15.88 -19.20
C ARG A 7 -12.33 -16.18 -17.74
N ALA A 8 -11.46 -17.17 -17.48
CA ALA A 8 -11.02 -17.48 -16.12
C ALA A 8 -10.33 -16.28 -15.48
N PHE A 9 -9.39 -15.65 -16.20
CA PHE A 9 -8.69 -14.46 -15.72
C PHE A 9 -9.65 -13.30 -15.38
N LEU A 10 -10.59 -12.99 -16.29
CA LEU A 10 -11.58 -11.93 -16.07
C LEU A 10 -12.49 -12.22 -14.87
N LEU A 11 -12.85 -13.48 -14.65
CA LEU A 11 -13.71 -13.90 -13.53
C LEU A 11 -12.96 -13.74 -12.21
N THR A 12 -11.68 -14.14 -12.14
CA THR A 12 -10.85 -13.96 -10.94
C THR A 12 -10.67 -12.48 -10.60
N VAL A 13 -10.37 -11.64 -11.60
CA VAL A 13 -10.24 -10.18 -11.41
C VAL A 13 -11.56 -9.59 -10.90
N THR A 14 -12.69 -10.00 -11.48
CA THR A 14 -14.02 -9.52 -11.06
C THR A 14 -14.33 -9.93 -9.61
N ILE A 15 -14.03 -11.18 -9.22
CA ILE A 15 -14.22 -11.65 -7.85
C ILE A 15 -13.38 -10.84 -6.87
N ILE A 16 -12.11 -10.58 -7.18
CA ILE A 16 -11.22 -9.79 -6.33
C ILE A 16 -11.75 -8.36 -6.17
N PHE A 17 -12.14 -7.71 -7.27
CA PHE A 17 -12.73 -6.37 -7.22
C PHE A 17 -14.02 -6.34 -6.41
N CYS A 18 -14.92 -7.31 -6.62
CA CYS A 18 -16.15 -7.42 -5.85
C CYS A 18 -15.88 -7.67 -4.36
N ALA A 19 -14.90 -8.50 -4.01
CA ALA A 19 -14.49 -8.75 -2.62
C ALA A 19 -13.94 -7.48 -1.95
N PHE A 20 -13.10 -6.71 -2.65
CA PHE A 20 -12.59 -5.43 -2.14
C PHE A 20 -13.71 -4.39 -2.00
N ILE A 21 -14.58 -4.25 -2.99
CA ILE A 21 -15.73 -3.33 -2.94
C ILE A 21 -16.68 -3.72 -1.81
N SER A 22 -16.93 -5.02 -1.62
CA SER A 22 -17.80 -5.50 -0.53
C SER A 22 -17.16 -5.33 0.84
N LEU A 23 -15.83 -5.48 0.99
CA LEU A 23 -15.11 -5.12 2.23
C LEU A 23 -15.23 -3.63 2.55
N ILE A 24 -15.04 -2.76 1.54
CA ILE A 24 -15.18 -1.31 1.70
C ILE A 24 -16.63 -0.95 2.05
N ALA A 25 -17.61 -1.52 1.34
CA ALA A 25 -19.03 -1.32 1.61
C ALA A 25 -19.44 -1.84 3.00
N MET A 26 -18.92 -2.99 3.43
CA MET A 26 -19.13 -3.54 4.76
C MET A 26 -18.59 -2.60 5.84
N GLY A 27 -17.38 -2.05 5.65
CA GLY A 27 -16.81 -1.03 6.55
C GLY A 27 -17.69 0.23 6.66
N LEU A 28 -18.20 0.72 5.53
CA LEU A 28 -19.12 1.86 5.49
C LEU A 28 -20.49 1.56 6.13
N ILE A 29 -21.02 0.35 5.96
CA ILE A 29 -22.31 -0.07 6.53
C ILE A 29 -22.20 -0.25 8.05
N ILE A 30 -21.10 -0.82 8.55
CA ILE A 30 -20.82 -1.01 9.98
C ILE A 30 -20.73 0.35 10.69
N ASP A 31 -20.08 1.33 10.06
CA ASP A 31 -19.99 2.72 10.56
C ASP A 31 -21.36 3.43 10.51
N ARG A 32 -22.07 3.34 9.37
CA ARG A 32 -23.41 3.94 9.19
C ARG A 32 -24.43 3.43 10.21
N PHE A 33 -24.36 2.17 10.62
CA PHE A 33 -25.30 1.55 11.56
C PHE A 33 -24.93 1.67 13.05
N HIS A 34 -23.81 2.32 13.41
CA HIS A 34 -23.36 2.45 14.81
C HIS A 34 -23.33 1.09 15.55
N LEU A 35 -23.02 0.01 14.83
CA LEU A 35 -23.12 -1.36 15.36
C LEU A 35 -22.02 -1.69 16.37
N ALA A 36 -21.06 -0.79 16.58
CA ALA A 36 -20.07 -0.84 17.66
C ALA A 36 -20.72 -0.87 19.05
N LYS A 37 -21.92 -0.30 19.24
CA LYS A 37 -22.65 -0.36 20.52
C LYS A 37 -23.39 -1.67 20.78
N ARG A 38 -23.50 -2.56 19.80
CA ARG A 38 -24.25 -3.84 19.91
C ARG A 38 -23.38 -5.09 19.80
N LEU A 39 -22.06 -4.95 19.73
CA LEU A 39 -21.18 -6.11 19.64
C LEU A 39 -20.98 -6.73 21.04
N PRO A 40 -21.36 -8.00 21.26
CA PRO A 40 -21.23 -8.64 22.57
C PRO A 40 -19.75 -8.82 22.95
N ALA A 41 -19.40 -8.43 24.17
CA ALA A 41 -18.04 -8.42 24.75
C ALA A 41 -17.32 -9.79 24.86
N LYS A 42 -17.86 -10.87 24.25
CA LYS A 42 -17.36 -12.24 24.38
C LYS A 42 -16.68 -12.80 23.12
N MET A 43 -16.48 -12.00 22.06
CA MET A 43 -15.73 -12.48 20.89
C MET A 43 -14.21 -12.21 21.00
N PRO A 44 -13.36 -13.22 20.77
CA PRO A 44 -11.91 -13.03 20.70
C PRO A 44 -11.57 -12.13 19.51
N GLY A 45 -10.81 -11.04 19.74
CA GLY A 45 -10.48 -10.05 18.70
C GLY A 45 -11.28 -8.74 18.74
N HIS A 46 -12.14 -8.55 19.77
CA HIS A 46 -12.92 -7.32 19.98
C HIS A 46 -12.08 -6.03 19.92
N ALA A 47 -10.84 -6.04 20.42
CA ALA A 47 -9.93 -4.89 20.36
C ALA A 47 -9.49 -4.55 18.92
N ALA A 48 -9.13 -5.55 18.10
CA ALA A 48 -8.77 -5.34 16.70
C ALA A 48 -9.96 -4.84 15.86
N ILE A 49 -11.17 -5.33 16.17
CA ILE A 49 -12.40 -4.87 15.51
C ILE A 49 -12.71 -3.42 15.90
N LEU A 50 -12.47 -3.03 17.15
CA LEU A 50 -12.64 -1.65 17.62
C LEU A 50 -11.58 -0.69 17.07
N ASP A 51 -10.32 -1.10 16.95
CA ASP A 51 -9.26 -0.29 16.33
C ASP A 51 -9.50 -0.09 14.84
N VAL A 52 -9.89 -1.16 14.14
CA VAL A 52 -10.28 -1.08 12.73
C VAL A 52 -11.53 -0.20 12.58
N ALA A 53 -12.53 -0.32 13.46
CA ALA A 53 -13.72 0.54 13.44
C ALA A 53 -13.38 2.01 13.76
N GLY A 54 -12.46 2.26 14.70
CA GLY A 54 -11.95 3.60 15.04
C GLY A 54 -11.22 4.24 13.85
N ALA A 55 -10.33 3.49 13.20
CA ALA A 55 -9.63 3.94 11.99
C ALA A 55 -10.60 4.18 10.82
N PHE A 56 -11.61 3.33 10.65
CA PHE A 56 -12.66 3.52 9.64
C PHE A 56 -13.55 4.72 9.93
N SER A 57 -13.86 5.03 11.19
CA SER A 57 -14.65 6.21 11.56
C SER A 57 -13.92 7.53 11.23
N ILE A 58 -12.58 7.53 11.26
CA ILE A 58 -11.75 8.67 10.82
C ILE A 58 -11.77 8.79 9.29
N TYR A 59 -11.63 7.67 8.58
CA TYR A 59 -11.73 7.63 7.11
C TYR A 59 -13.12 8.03 6.58
N ALA A 60 -14.19 7.65 7.29
CA ALA A 60 -15.57 7.98 6.92
C ALA A 60 -15.91 9.45 7.20
N ARG A 61 -15.32 10.04 8.24
CA ARG A 61 -15.57 11.43 8.64
C ARG A 61 -14.98 12.45 7.67
N ASP A 62 -13.85 12.11 7.03
CA ASP A 62 -13.21 12.94 6.00
C ASP A 62 -13.15 12.24 4.63
N TRP A 63 -14.32 11.83 4.09
CA TRP A 63 -14.43 11.23 2.75
C TRP A 63 -13.74 12.07 1.65
N LYS A 64 -13.63 13.40 1.83
CA LYS A 64 -12.88 14.29 0.93
C LYS A 64 -11.38 13.99 0.94
N ALA A 65 -10.79 13.67 2.09
CA ALA A 65 -9.39 13.28 2.20
C ALA A 65 -9.16 11.92 1.53
N VAL A 66 -10.11 10.99 1.66
CA VAL A 66 -10.06 9.68 0.97
C VAL A 66 -10.13 9.86 -0.54
N VAL A 67 -11.05 10.68 -1.04
CA VAL A 67 -11.15 11.00 -2.47
C VAL A 67 -9.90 11.71 -2.96
N ALA A 68 -9.37 12.68 -2.20
CA ALA A 68 -8.12 13.35 -2.54
C ALA A 68 -6.94 12.37 -2.61
N ALA A 69 -6.83 11.44 -1.65
CA ALA A 69 -5.80 10.40 -1.66
C ALA A 69 -5.91 9.49 -2.88
N ILE A 70 -7.13 9.10 -3.28
CA ILE A 70 -7.36 8.32 -4.51
C ILE A 70 -6.97 9.13 -5.75
N LEU A 71 -7.37 10.40 -5.81
CA LEU A 71 -7.06 11.30 -6.92
C LEU A 71 -5.57 11.60 -7.04
N ILE A 72 -4.82 11.60 -5.94
CA ILE A 72 -3.36 11.73 -5.94
C ILE A 72 -2.70 10.38 -6.32
N SER A 73 -3.28 9.28 -5.87
CA SER A 73 -2.75 7.93 -6.13
C SER A 73 -2.87 7.51 -7.60
N MET A 74 -3.92 7.94 -8.30
CA MET A 74 -4.12 7.60 -9.71
C MET A 74 -3.00 8.13 -10.62
N PRO A 75 -2.68 9.45 -10.62
CA PRO A 75 -1.55 10.00 -11.36
C PRO A 75 -0.23 9.39 -10.94
N LEU A 76 -0.01 9.20 -9.64
CA LEU A 76 1.22 8.60 -9.13
C LEU A 76 1.46 7.21 -9.73
N ASN A 77 0.43 6.34 -9.69
CA ASN A 77 0.51 5.03 -10.31
C ASN A 77 0.65 5.11 -11.84
N ALA A 78 0.00 6.06 -12.50
CA ALA A 78 0.16 6.29 -13.92
C ALA A 78 1.60 6.69 -14.30
N PHE A 79 2.26 7.54 -13.49
CA PHE A 79 3.66 7.89 -13.66
C PHE A 79 4.58 6.67 -13.46
N ILE A 80 4.31 5.86 -12.44
CA ILE A 80 5.05 4.60 -12.19
C ILE A 80 4.90 3.64 -13.37
N PHE A 81 3.72 3.51 -13.98
CA PHE A 81 3.57 2.72 -15.21
C PHE A 81 4.28 3.36 -16.39
N GLY A 82 4.24 4.69 -16.49
CA GLY A 82 4.92 5.45 -17.53
C GLY A 82 6.42 5.17 -17.55
N THR A 83 7.10 5.23 -16.41
CA THR A 83 8.55 4.97 -16.34
C THR A 83 8.91 3.58 -16.86
N ALA A 84 8.12 2.55 -16.52
CA ALA A 84 8.33 1.20 -16.99
C ALA A 84 8.04 1.04 -18.51
N ILE A 85 7.05 1.75 -19.05
CA ILE A 85 6.77 1.79 -20.49
C ILE A 85 7.92 2.48 -21.25
N PHE A 86 8.41 3.61 -20.75
CA PHE A 86 9.56 4.30 -21.36
C PHE A 86 10.83 3.46 -21.29
N ALA A 87 11.04 2.71 -20.20
CA ALA A 87 12.13 1.75 -20.10
C ALA A 87 12.05 0.67 -21.19
N ALA A 88 10.84 0.21 -21.51
CA ALA A 88 10.62 -0.77 -22.58
C ALA A 88 10.88 -0.19 -23.97
N PHE A 89 10.49 1.06 -24.22
CA PHE A 89 10.71 1.75 -25.49
C PHE A 89 12.18 2.01 -25.81
N ALA A 90 13.07 1.96 -24.82
CA ALA A 90 14.51 2.09 -25.02
C ALA A 90 15.13 0.90 -25.79
N PHE A 91 14.43 -0.23 -25.91
CA PHE A 91 14.93 -1.44 -26.57
C PHE A 91 14.33 -1.64 -27.96
N VAL A 92 15.17 -2.04 -28.93
CA VAL A 92 14.75 -2.42 -30.29
C VAL A 92 14.02 -3.76 -30.22
N GLY A 93 12.74 -3.78 -30.62
CA GLY A 93 11.86 -4.95 -30.43
C GLY A 93 10.92 -4.84 -29.22
N ASN A 94 10.63 -3.62 -28.76
CA ASN A 94 9.69 -3.39 -27.67
C ASN A 94 8.31 -4.06 -27.93
N PRO A 95 7.68 -4.65 -26.90
CA PRO A 95 6.36 -5.29 -27.04
C PRO A 95 5.20 -4.29 -27.13
N GLY A 96 5.48 -2.98 -27.18
CA GLY A 96 4.49 -1.91 -27.20
C GLY A 96 3.93 -1.55 -25.82
N ALA A 97 3.35 -0.35 -25.73
CA ALA A 97 2.77 0.18 -24.48
C ALA A 97 1.61 -0.68 -23.96
N ALA A 98 0.75 -1.20 -24.84
CA ALA A 98 -0.41 -2.01 -24.46
C ALA A 98 -0.02 -3.33 -23.77
N ALA A 99 1.08 -3.96 -24.23
CA ALA A 99 1.62 -5.16 -23.61
C ALA A 99 2.14 -4.85 -22.20
N MET A 100 2.86 -3.76 -22.06
CA MET A 100 3.42 -3.32 -20.78
C MET A 100 2.36 -2.95 -19.76
N THR A 101 1.33 -2.17 -20.15
CA THR A 101 0.22 -1.82 -19.25
C THR A 101 -0.55 -3.05 -18.75
N SER A 102 -0.56 -4.15 -19.51
CA SER A 102 -1.22 -5.40 -19.11
C SER A 102 -0.36 -6.25 -18.17
N VAL A 103 0.96 -6.33 -18.43
CA VAL A 103 1.87 -7.21 -17.69
C VAL A 103 2.36 -6.57 -16.39
N ILE A 104 2.69 -5.28 -16.38
CA ILE A 104 3.29 -4.60 -15.21
C ILE A 104 2.42 -4.72 -13.93
N PRO A 105 1.10 -4.49 -13.95
CA PRO A 105 0.28 -4.58 -12.74
C PRO A 105 0.27 -5.99 -12.13
N ILE A 106 0.23 -7.01 -12.98
CA ILE A 106 0.25 -8.42 -12.58
C ILE A 106 1.59 -8.73 -11.93
N VAL A 107 2.69 -8.36 -12.59
CA VAL A 107 4.03 -8.59 -12.07
C VAL A 107 4.24 -7.86 -10.75
N ASN A 108 3.88 -6.57 -10.66
CA ASN A 108 4.03 -5.78 -9.43
C ASN A 108 3.22 -6.36 -8.27
N THR A 109 2.02 -6.88 -8.54
CA THR A 109 1.19 -7.51 -7.50
C THR A 109 1.86 -8.78 -6.99
N ILE A 110 2.33 -9.67 -7.88
CA ILE A 110 3.00 -10.91 -7.48
C ILE A 110 4.34 -10.62 -6.80
N SER A 111 5.11 -9.65 -7.29
CA SER A 111 6.39 -9.23 -6.71
C SER A 111 6.26 -8.52 -5.36
N SER A 112 5.08 -7.97 -5.04
CA SER A 112 4.78 -7.41 -3.70
C SER A 112 4.55 -8.48 -2.63
N LEU A 113 4.28 -9.72 -3.04
CA LEU A 113 4.20 -10.82 -2.09
C LEU A 113 5.61 -11.03 -1.50
N PRO A 114 5.74 -11.23 -0.18
CA PRO A 114 7.03 -11.40 0.50
C PRO A 114 7.65 -12.79 0.23
N ILE A 115 7.65 -13.21 -1.03
CA ILE A 115 8.20 -14.47 -1.53
C ILE A 115 9.68 -14.27 -1.92
N SER A 116 10.07 -13.05 -2.33
CA SER A 116 11.45 -12.70 -2.70
C SER A 116 11.84 -11.29 -2.23
N LEU A 117 13.12 -11.09 -1.93
CA LEU A 117 13.70 -9.80 -1.55
C LEU A 117 13.53 -8.81 -2.71
N ALA A 118 12.65 -7.83 -2.55
CA ALA A 118 12.28 -6.84 -3.58
C ALA A 118 11.79 -7.44 -4.91
N GLY A 119 11.34 -8.70 -4.92
CA GLY A 119 10.89 -9.39 -6.13
C GLY A 119 12.01 -9.71 -7.14
N ILE A 120 13.29 -9.63 -6.75
CA ILE A 120 14.42 -9.99 -7.61
C ILE A 120 14.36 -11.50 -7.94
N GLY A 121 14.59 -11.85 -9.20
CA GLY A 121 14.43 -13.19 -9.77
C GLY A 121 12.99 -13.50 -10.21
N VAL A 122 12.00 -13.18 -9.36
CA VAL A 122 10.58 -13.44 -9.66
C VAL A 122 10.08 -12.48 -10.74
N ARG A 123 10.47 -11.20 -10.67
CA ARG A 123 10.09 -10.19 -11.66
C ARG A 123 10.63 -10.54 -13.04
N GLU A 124 11.91 -10.88 -13.16
CA GLU A 124 12.56 -11.25 -14.42
C GLU A 124 11.92 -12.50 -15.05
N GLY A 125 11.63 -13.52 -14.23
CA GLY A 125 10.95 -14.73 -14.68
C GLY A 125 9.50 -14.46 -15.14
N LEU A 126 8.76 -13.62 -14.43
CA LEU A 126 7.39 -13.29 -14.84
C LEU A 126 7.37 -12.44 -16.11
N PHE A 127 8.25 -11.45 -16.24
CA PHE A 127 8.36 -10.65 -17.46
C PHE A 127 8.69 -11.54 -18.66
N SER A 128 9.65 -12.46 -18.51
CA SER A 128 10.05 -13.34 -19.59
C SER A 128 8.94 -14.30 -20.01
N VAL A 129 8.28 -14.97 -19.05
CA VAL A 129 7.17 -15.88 -19.35
C VAL A 129 5.97 -15.13 -19.95
N MET A 130 5.57 -14.00 -19.38
CA MET A 130 4.38 -13.28 -19.84
C MET A 130 4.58 -12.61 -21.20
N LEU A 131 5.70 -11.91 -21.41
CA LEU A 131 5.96 -11.24 -22.69
C LEU A 131 6.28 -12.23 -23.81
N ASN A 132 6.94 -13.35 -23.49
CA ASN A 132 7.16 -14.41 -24.48
C ASN A 132 5.86 -15.12 -24.85
N SER A 133 5.06 -15.54 -23.85
CA SER A 133 3.84 -16.34 -24.09
C SER A 133 2.72 -15.54 -24.73
N LEU A 134 2.54 -14.26 -24.38
CA LEU A 134 1.43 -13.44 -24.88
C LEU A 134 1.80 -12.63 -26.13
N TYR A 135 3.04 -12.19 -26.25
CA TYR A 135 3.48 -11.23 -27.27
C TYR A 135 4.64 -11.72 -28.13
N GLY A 136 5.13 -12.95 -27.92
CA GLY A 136 6.23 -13.54 -28.70
C GLY A 136 7.56 -12.81 -28.50
N THR A 137 7.70 -12.02 -27.44
CA THR A 137 8.92 -11.25 -27.18
C THR A 137 10.08 -12.20 -26.81
N PRO A 138 11.30 -11.99 -27.34
CA PRO A 138 12.46 -12.78 -26.92
C PRO A 138 12.66 -12.72 -25.40
N VAL A 139 12.93 -13.87 -24.79
CA VAL A 139 13.13 -14.03 -23.34
C VAL A 139 14.20 -13.07 -22.83
N ASP A 140 15.33 -12.98 -23.54
CA ASP A 140 16.46 -12.13 -23.18
C ASP A 140 16.06 -10.65 -23.15
N LEU A 141 15.26 -10.21 -24.13
CA LEU A 141 14.78 -8.83 -24.23
C LEU A 141 13.78 -8.51 -23.10
N ALA A 142 12.90 -9.45 -22.75
CA ALA A 142 11.97 -9.30 -21.64
C ALA A 142 12.69 -9.18 -20.28
N VAL A 143 13.77 -9.95 -20.08
CA VAL A 143 14.61 -9.84 -18.87
C VAL A 143 15.34 -8.50 -18.83
N LEU A 144 15.90 -8.04 -19.95
CA LEU A 144 16.59 -6.74 -20.04
C LEU A 144 15.65 -5.57 -19.69
N ILE A 145 14.42 -5.59 -20.20
CA ILE A 145 13.41 -4.58 -19.85
C ILE A 145 13.12 -4.61 -18.35
N SER A 146 12.92 -5.80 -17.78
CA SER A 146 12.63 -5.95 -16.34
C SER A 146 13.75 -5.41 -15.45
N ILE A 147 15.01 -5.65 -15.81
CA ILE A 147 16.18 -5.14 -15.09
C ILE A 147 16.30 -3.63 -15.26
N ALA A 148 16.11 -3.11 -16.48
CA ALA A 148 16.17 -1.68 -16.76
C ALA A 148 15.10 -0.89 -15.97
N GLY A 149 13.85 -1.35 -15.96
CA GLY A 149 12.78 -0.72 -15.19
C GLY A 149 13.05 -0.72 -13.68
N PHE A 150 13.63 -1.80 -13.17
CA PHE A 150 14.04 -1.89 -11.77
C PHE A 150 15.21 -0.97 -11.43
N ALA A 151 16.24 -0.91 -12.29
CA ALA A 151 17.37 -0.02 -12.11
C ALA A 151 16.93 1.46 -12.05
N LEU A 152 15.98 1.86 -12.89
CA LEU A 152 15.38 3.20 -12.83
C LEU A 152 14.63 3.44 -11.51
N SER A 153 13.87 2.44 -11.05
CA SER A 153 13.13 2.53 -9.78
C SER A 153 14.07 2.63 -8.58
N VAL A 154 15.15 1.85 -8.57
CA VAL A 154 16.21 1.91 -7.55
C VAL A 154 16.94 3.25 -7.61
N GLY A 155 17.29 3.73 -8.81
CA GLY A 155 17.93 5.03 -8.98
C GLY A 155 17.08 6.17 -8.41
N TRP A 156 15.77 6.15 -8.67
CA TRP A 156 14.84 7.12 -8.08
C TRP A 156 14.70 6.95 -6.56
N GLY A 157 14.65 5.72 -6.07
CA GLY A 157 14.63 5.41 -4.64
C GLY A 157 15.88 5.91 -3.90
N LEU A 158 17.06 5.83 -4.54
CA LEU A 158 18.31 6.35 -4.00
C LEU A 158 18.29 7.89 -3.92
N ILE A 159 17.76 8.57 -4.95
CA ILE A 159 17.58 10.03 -4.90
C ILE A 159 16.66 10.41 -3.74
N GLY A 160 15.52 9.71 -3.58
CA GLY A 160 14.62 9.88 -2.45
C GLY A 160 15.31 9.64 -1.10
N GLY A 161 16.16 8.61 -1.00
CA GLY A 161 16.95 8.32 0.19
C GLY A 161 18.00 9.38 0.51
N ILE A 162 18.71 9.91 -0.50
CA ILE A 162 19.67 11.00 -0.33
C ILE A 162 18.97 12.28 0.12
N ILE A 163 17.82 12.60 -0.50
CA ILE A 163 16.98 13.71 -0.06
C ILE A 163 16.56 13.48 1.39
N TYR A 164 16.08 12.29 1.75
CA TYR A 164 15.70 11.97 3.13
C TYR A 164 16.85 12.15 4.13
N MET A 165 18.07 11.73 3.78
CA MET A 165 19.24 11.91 4.65
C MET A 165 19.68 13.37 4.79
N THR A 166 19.47 14.19 3.75
CA THR A 166 19.80 15.62 3.75
C THR A 166 18.67 16.50 4.26
N TYR A 167 17.44 15.98 4.24
CA TYR A 167 16.24 16.61 4.78
C TYR A 167 16.21 16.39 6.29
N LYS A 168 16.86 17.32 7.00
CA LYS A 168 16.64 17.50 8.43
C LYS A 168 15.14 17.83 8.62
N PRO A 169 14.39 17.09 9.46
CA PRO A 169 13.00 17.41 9.72
C PRO A 169 12.91 18.87 10.17
N ALA A 170 12.22 19.70 9.39
CA ALA A 170 11.90 21.05 9.82
C ALA A 170 10.86 20.94 10.93
N ASP A 171 11.31 21.03 12.18
CA ASP A 171 10.56 21.39 13.39
C ASP A 171 9.03 21.21 13.31
N GLY A 172 8.57 19.96 13.24
CA GLY A 172 7.14 19.67 13.14
C GLY A 172 6.80 18.18 13.16
N GLY A 173 6.84 17.58 14.36
CA GLY A 173 5.91 16.47 14.66
C GLY A 173 6.46 15.07 14.87
N SER A 174 7.76 14.85 15.02
CA SER A 174 8.22 13.67 15.77
C SER A 174 8.46 14.14 17.20
N VAL A 175 7.44 14.07 18.05
CA VAL A 175 7.65 14.19 19.50
C VAL A 175 8.69 13.13 19.84
N SER A 176 9.84 13.59 20.31
CA SER A 176 10.92 12.68 20.69
C SER A 176 10.36 11.74 21.75
N ILE A 177 10.63 10.44 21.64
CA ILE A 177 10.21 9.46 22.66
C ILE A 177 10.60 9.94 24.07
N GLY A 178 11.73 10.62 24.21
CA GLY A 178 12.17 11.23 25.46
C GLY A 178 11.31 12.40 25.96
N GLU A 179 10.70 13.18 25.07
CA GLU A 179 9.74 14.23 25.47
C GLU A 179 8.39 13.62 25.87
N MET A 180 7.94 12.55 25.20
CA MET A 180 6.76 11.78 25.62
C MET A 180 6.97 11.15 26.99
N GLU A 181 8.12 10.53 27.25
CA GLU A 181 8.47 9.96 28.56
C GLU A 181 8.53 11.04 29.64
N ALA A 182 9.11 12.21 29.33
CA ALA A 182 9.14 13.34 30.27
C ALA A 182 7.73 13.89 30.57
N GLN A 183 6.86 13.97 29.57
CA GLN A 183 5.50 14.48 29.75
C GLN A 183 4.63 13.48 30.53
N VAL A 184 4.78 12.17 30.27
CA VAL A 184 4.10 11.10 31.04
C VAL A 184 4.61 11.07 32.48
N GLY A 185 5.91 11.23 32.72
CA GLY A 185 6.47 11.32 34.07
C GLY A 185 5.97 12.53 34.85
N ALA A 186 5.85 13.70 34.20
CA ALA A 186 5.31 14.91 34.83
C ALA A 186 3.83 14.77 35.20
N VAL A 187 3.03 14.15 34.33
CA VAL A 187 1.61 13.87 34.60
C VAL A 187 1.46 12.82 35.71
N GLY A 188 2.31 11.79 35.73
CA GLY A 188 2.33 10.79 36.80
C GLY A 188 2.58 11.40 38.18
N HIS A 189 3.57 12.30 38.29
CA HIS A 189 3.85 13.01 39.54
C HIS A 189 2.74 13.97 39.98
N GLN A 190 2.00 14.56 39.04
CA GLN A 190 0.85 15.39 39.39
C GLN A 190 -0.32 14.57 39.93
N ILE A 191 -0.57 13.40 39.36
CA ILE A 191 -1.63 12.49 39.84
C ILE A 191 -1.29 11.96 41.24
N GLU A 192 -0.04 11.57 41.47
CA GLU A 192 0.43 11.07 42.77
C GLU A 192 0.35 12.17 43.85
N ALA A 193 0.71 13.41 43.51
CA ALA A 193 0.56 14.56 44.41
C ALA A 193 -0.90 14.92 44.71
N ASP A 194 -1.80 14.79 43.74
CA ASP A 194 -3.24 15.01 43.94
C ASP A 194 -3.89 13.87 44.75
N GLU A 195 -3.43 12.62 44.59
CA GLU A 195 -3.87 11.48 45.38
C GLU A 195 -3.45 11.62 46.86
N ASP A 196 -2.19 11.98 47.13
CA ASP A 196 -1.70 12.24 48.49
C ASP A 196 -2.44 13.42 49.16
N ALA A 197 -2.66 14.51 48.41
CA ALA A 197 -3.42 15.66 48.91
C ALA A 197 -4.90 15.37 49.16
N SER A 198 -5.46 14.37 48.48
CA SER A 198 -6.83 13.89 48.69
C SER A 198 -6.93 12.90 49.86
N SER A 199 -5.87 12.10 50.11
CA SER A 199 -5.80 11.15 51.23
C SER A 199 -5.60 11.85 52.58
N ASP A 200 -4.92 13.00 52.62
CA ASP A 200 -4.74 13.81 53.84
C ASP A 200 -6.01 14.60 54.24
N ARG A 201 -7.04 14.64 53.39
CA ARG A 201 -8.32 15.33 53.64
C ARG A 201 -9.47 14.39 54.03
N ALA A 202 -9.22 13.08 54.12
CA ALA A 202 -10.17 12.05 54.57
C ALA A 202 -9.91 11.65 56.02
#